data_AF-A0A7J4QSS9-F1
#
_entry.id   AF-A0A7J4QSS9-F1
#
_cell.length_a   1.000
_cell.length_b   1.000
_cell.length_c   1.000
_cell.angle_alpha   90.00
_cell.angle_beta   90.00
_cell.angle_gamma   90.00
#
_symmetry.space_group_name_H-M   'P 1'
#
loop_
_entity.id
_entity.type
_entity.pdbx_description
1 polymer ?
#
loop_
_entity_poly.entity_id
_entity_poly.type
_entity_poly.pdbx_seq_one_letter_code
_entity_poly.pdbx_strand_id
1 'polypeptide(L)'
;MSGAGSIDRGTGIIVEPAEHDIRVVVRNTGDIGGAASLQLVHKGSPTAGEYIVTTISLGTIPALTTSNPIIIPWTATTGDDQTLFARVSGNGDSNPANNEQRKDFDVKNNHSGISVSDTIPSLDPGETSVGLTRNVQTINASVRNNGVKNISAVMQMTLSEQAAPSNSFVYYSNTETLQSGSLFAPSSPKDLT
;
A
#
# COMPACT_ATOMS: atom_id res chain seq x y z
N MET A 1 -5.24 12.44 4.79
CA MET A 1 -4.96 12.02 3.41
C MET A 1 -6.00 10.98 3.07
N SER A 2 -6.86 11.27 2.10
CA SER A 2 -7.85 10.34 1.56
C SER A 2 -7.20 9.59 0.41
N GLY A 3 -6.35 8.62 0.74
CA GLY A 3 -5.69 7.81 -0.28
C GLY A 3 -6.42 6.49 -0.45
N ALA A 4 -6.86 6.18 -1.67
CA ALA A 4 -7.20 4.82 -2.04
C ALA A 4 -6.01 3.87 -1.84
N GLY A 5 -6.28 2.58 -1.65
CA GLY A 5 -5.25 1.63 -1.26
C GLY A 5 -4.25 1.36 -2.39
N SER A 6 -2.97 1.21 -2.03
CA SER A 6 -1.92 0.76 -2.95
C SER A 6 -0.86 -0.06 -2.24
N ILE A 7 -0.32 -1.05 -2.94
CA ILE A 7 0.68 -1.97 -2.39
C ILE A 7 1.71 -2.34 -3.45
N ASP A 8 2.96 -2.50 -3.02
CA ASP A 8 4.03 -3.13 -3.79
C ASP A 8 4.41 -4.44 -3.10
N ARG A 9 4.28 -5.56 -3.83
CA ARG A 9 4.59 -6.91 -3.32
C ARG A 9 5.98 -7.39 -3.76
N GLY A 10 6.79 -6.53 -4.38
CA GLY A 10 8.07 -6.90 -4.99
C GLY A 10 7.94 -7.56 -6.37
N THR A 11 6.74 -8.02 -6.74
CA THR A 11 6.43 -8.54 -8.09
C THR A 11 5.67 -7.54 -8.95
N GLY A 12 5.39 -6.34 -8.43
CA GLY A 12 4.57 -5.34 -9.09
C GLY A 12 3.73 -4.55 -8.09
N ILE A 13 3.28 -3.38 -8.56
CA ILE A 13 2.41 -2.48 -7.82
C ILE A 13 0.96 -2.78 -8.17
N ILE A 14 0.10 -2.85 -7.15
CA ILE A 14 -1.35 -2.91 -7.32
C ILE A 14 -1.94 -1.68 -6.64
N VAL A 15 -2.86 -1.00 -7.31
CA VAL A 15 -3.63 0.12 -6.78
C VAL A 15 -5.12 -0.15 -6.85
N GLU A 16 -5.88 0.41 -5.92
CA GLU A 16 -7.35 0.33 -5.88
C GLU A 16 -7.98 1.14 -7.03
N PRO A 17 -9.08 0.66 -7.66
CA PRO A 17 -9.85 1.45 -8.63
C PRO A 17 -10.68 2.55 -7.94
N ALA A 18 -10.00 3.60 -7.51
CA ALA A 18 -10.57 4.77 -6.84
C ALA A 18 -9.69 6.01 -7.06
N GLU A 19 -10.02 7.13 -6.43
CA GLU A 19 -9.20 8.34 -6.46
C GLU A 19 -7.96 8.21 -5.56
N HIS A 20 -6.79 8.53 -6.12
CA HIS A 20 -5.50 8.53 -5.43
C HIS A 20 -4.91 9.93 -5.37
N ASP A 21 -4.17 10.20 -4.30
CA ASP A 21 -3.31 11.36 -4.15
C ASP A 21 -1.90 11.03 -4.68
N ILE A 22 -1.58 11.48 -5.90
CA ILE A 22 -0.24 11.33 -6.47
C ILE A 22 0.66 12.43 -5.92
N ARG A 23 1.69 12.03 -5.16
CA ARG A 23 2.68 12.96 -4.59
C ARG A 23 3.94 13.03 -5.45
N VAL A 24 4.22 14.21 -6.00
CA VAL A 24 5.42 14.46 -6.82
C VAL A 24 6.29 15.51 -6.13
N VAL A 25 7.61 15.30 -6.16
CA VAL A 25 8.63 16.30 -5.78
C VAL A 25 9.63 16.38 -6.92
N VAL A 26 9.86 17.58 -7.43
CA VAL A 26 10.79 17.82 -8.53
C VAL A 26 12.09 18.38 -7.97
N ARG A 27 13.23 17.88 -8.47
CA ARG A 27 14.55 18.39 -8.08
C ARG A 27 15.22 19.07 -9.27
N ASN A 28 15.71 20.29 -9.08
CA ASN A 28 16.66 20.90 -10.00
C ASN A 28 18.06 20.36 -9.64
N THR A 29 18.68 19.64 -10.57
CA THR A 29 20.04 19.09 -10.41
C THR A 29 21.13 19.97 -11.04
N GLY A 30 20.75 21.07 -11.69
CA GLY A 30 21.67 22.03 -12.27
C GLY A 30 22.14 23.08 -11.28
N ASP A 31 23.22 23.76 -11.65
CA ASP A 31 23.86 24.81 -10.86
C ASP A 31 23.20 26.19 -11.03
N ILE A 32 22.16 26.28 -11.87
CA ILE A 32 21.40 27.50 -12.14
C ILE A 32 19.92 27.26 -11.84
N GLY A 33 19.26 28.24 -11.23
CA GLY A 33 17.82 28.22 -11.01
C GLY A 33 17.06 28.39 -12.34
N GLY A 34 15.98 27.63 -12.51
CA GLY A 34 15.23 27.61 -13.78
C GLY A 34 13.73 27.49 -13.55
N ALA A 35 12.95 28.08 -14.46
CA ALA A 35 11.51 27.89 -14.49
C ALA A 35 11.18 26.48 -15.00
N ALA A 36 10.26 25.80 -14.33
CA ALA A 36 9.87 24.43 -14.68
C ALA A 36 8.34 24.22 -14.68
N SER A 37 7.91 23.22 -15.44
CA SER A 37 6.53 22.71 -15.47
C SER A 37 6.54 21.21 -15.25
N LEU A 38 5.55 20.71 -14.50
CA LEU A 38 5.29 19.29 -14.30
C LEU A 38 4.06 18.88 -15.09
N GLN A 39 4.14 17.77 -15.82
CA GLN A 39 3.00 17.08 -16.41
C GLN A 39 2.86 15.71 -15.77
N LEU A 40 1.65 15.42 -15.27
CA LEU A 40 1.26 14.04 -14.97
C LEU A 40 0.60 13.47 -16.22
N VAL A 41 1.12 12.36 -16.72
CA VAL A 41 0.65 11.69 -17.94
C VAL A 41 0.26 10.27 -17.59
N HIS A 42 -0.84 9.79 -18.15
CA HIS A 42 -1.34 8.44 -17.92
C HIS A 42 -1.42 7.65 -19.23
N LYS A 43 -1.02 6.38 -19.15
CA LYS A 43 -1.17 5.38 -20.21
C LYS A 43 -1.92 4.19 -19.63
N GLY A 44 -3.18 4.03 -20.04
CA GLY A 44 -4.12 3.08 -19.43
C GLY A 44 -3.95 1.62 -19.86
N SER A 45 -3.00 1.31 -20.75
CA SER A 45 -2.58 -0.06 -21.12
C SER A 45 -1.32 -0.01 -21.99
N PRO A 46 -0.64 -1.14 -22.26
CA PRO A 46 0.55 -1.15 -23.12
C PRO A 46 0.31 -0.63 -24.55
N THR A 47 -0.91 -0.78 -25.06
CA THR A 47 -1.31 -0.38 -26.42
C THR A 47 -2.09 0.94 -26.46
N ALA A 48 -2.52 1.48 -25.33
CA ALA A 48 -3.19 2.76 -25.26
C ALA A 48 -2.23 3.91 -25.59
N GLY A 49 -2.78 4.97 -26.18
CA GLY A 49 -2.10 6.25 -26.27
C GLY A 49 -1.94 6.88 -24.88
N GLU A 50 -0.92 7.72 -24.74
CA GLU A 50 -0.74 8.55 -23.55
C GLU A 50 -1.68 9.74 -23.59
N TYR A 51 -2.17 10.16 -22.42
CA TYR A 51 -2.88 11.42 -22.27
C TYR A 51 -2.41 12.19 -21.04
N ILE A 52 -2.42 13.51 -21.14
CA ILE A 52 -2.03 14.39 -20.05
C ILE A 52 -3.19 14.43 -19.04
N VAL A 53 -2.93 14.01 -17.81
CA VAL A 53 -3.86 14.14 -16.67
C VAL A 53 -3.93 15.60 -16.24
N THR A 54 -2.77 16.24 -16.06
CA THR A 54 -2.67 17.65 -15.70
C THR A 54 -1.30 18.24 -16.04
N THR A 55 -1.24 19.58 -16.10
CA THR A 55 0.01 20.35 -16.20
C THR A 55 0.03 21.40 -15.10
N ILE A 56 1.14 21.49 -14.36
CA ILE A 56 1.32 22.36 -13.20
C ILE A 56 2.59 23.18 -13.41
N SER A 57 2.47 24.50 -13.35
CA SER A 57 3.64 25.38 -13.31
C SER A 57 4.30 25.30 -11.94
N LEU A 58 5.60 25.03 -11.91
CA LEU A 58 6.39 24.94 -10.67
C LEU A 58 7.05 26.27 -10.30
N GLY A 59 6.93 27.28 -11.16
CA GLY A 59 7.72 28.50 -11.07
C GLY A 59 9.21 28.20 -11.20
N THR A 60 10.04 29.04 -10.58
CA THR A 60 11.49 28.85 -10.54
C THR A 60 11.91 27.93 -9.40
N ILE A 61 12.62 26.85 -9.74
CA ILE A 61 13.27 25.99 -8.75
C ILE A 61 14.74 26.40 -8.66
N PRO A 62 15.23 26.88 -7.49
CA PRO A 62 16.64 27.25 -7.31
C PRO A 62 17.61 26.10 -7.63
N ALA A 63 18.84 26.46 -7.97
CA ALA A 63 19.92 25.50 -8.24
C ALA A 63 20.06 24.47 -7.12
N LEU A 64 20.21 23.20 -7.48
CA LEU A 64 20.44 22.08 -6.55
C LEU A 64 19.35 21.87 -5.47
N THR A 65 18.17 22.45 -5.62
CA THR A 65 17.05 22.35 -4.64
C THR A 65 15.86 21.56 -5.18
N THR A 66 14.85 21.35 -4.32
CA THR A 66 13.59 20.68 -4.65
C THR A 66 12.40 21.63 -4.60
N SER A 67 11.37 21.34 -5.40
CA SER A 67 10.06 21.95 -5.27
C SER A 67 9.42 21.58 -3.92
N ASN A 68 8.37 22.31 -3.54
CA ASN A 68 7.41 21.78 -2.55
C ASN A 68 6.75 20.50 -3.11
N PRO A 69 6.29 19.58 -2.24
CA PRO A 69 5.48 18.45 -2.67
C PRO A 69 4.20 18.92 -3.35
N ILE A 70 3.95 18.40 -4.55
CA ILE A 70 2.72 18.61 -5.30
C ILE A 70 1.84 17.38 -5.12
N ILE A 71 0.59 17.59 -4.76
CA ILE A 71 -0.43 16.54 -4.67
C ILE A 71 -1.38 16.69 -5.85
N ILE A 72 -1.54 15.62 -6.62
CA ILE A 72 -2.37 15.60 -7.82
C ILE A 72 -3.42 14.50 -7.63
N PRO A 73 -4.71 14.82 -7.58
CA PRO A 73 -5.76 13.80 -7.58
C PRO A 73 -5.76 13.09 -8.94
N TRP A 74 -5.79 11.77 -8.91
CA TRP A 74 -5.89 10.92 -10.10
C TRP A 74 -6.84 9.76 -9.83
N THR A 75 -7.87 9.62 -10.66
CA THR A 75 -8.81 8.51 -10.57
C THR A 75 -8.29 7.30 -11.35
N ALA A 76 -8.02 6.21 -10.64
CA ALA A 76 -7.59 4.96 -11.23
C ALA A 76 -8.77 4.20 -11.84
N THR A 77 -8.66 3.85 -13.12
CA THR A 77 -9.62 2.99 -13.80
C THR A 77 -9.10 1.55 -13.80
N THR A 78 -9.93 0.56 -13.52
CA THR A 78 -9.54 -0.86 -13.53
C THR A 78 -8.86 -1.27 -14.84
N GLY A 79 -7.75 -2.02 -14.74
CA GLY A 79 -6.99 -2.52 -15.89
C GLY A 79 -5.55 -2.87 -15.50
N ASP A 80 -4.92 -3.69 -16.32
CA ASP A 80 -3.57 -4.21 -16.08
C ASP A 80 -2.53 -3.43 -16.88
N ASP A 81 -1.28 -3.46 -16.42
CA ASP A 81 -0.12 -2.87 -17.10
C ASP A 81 -0.30 -1.39 -17.45
N GLN A 82 -0.81 -0.61 -16.49
CA GLN A 82 -0.97 0.83 -16.62
C GLN A 82 0.29 1.55 -16.17
N THR A 83 0.47 2.78 -16.67
CA THR A 83 1.65 3.58 -16.36
C THR A 83 1.30 5.04 -16.10
N LEU A 84 1.83 5.59 -15.00
CA LEU A 84 1.91 7.03 -14.77
C LEU A 84 3.32 7.53 -15.06
N PHE A 85 3.40 8.67 -15.71
CA PHE A 85 4.64 9.42 -15.93
C PHE A 85 4.53 10.79 -15.28
N ALA A 86 5.53 11.16 -14.50
CA ALA A 86 5.76 12.54 -14.08
C ALA A 86 6.86 13.10 -14.97
N ARG A 87 6.48 13.99 -15.90
CA ARG A 87 7.37 14.62 -16.86
C ARG A 87 7.61 16.07 -16.49
N VAL A 88 8.87 16.48 -16.44
CA VAL A 88 9.28 17.84 -16.15
C VAL A 88 9.79 18.48 -17.44
N SER A 89 9.51 19.76 -17.63
CA SER A 89 10.15 20.57 -18.67
C SER A 89 10.61 21.88 -18.08
N GLY A 90 11.75 22.38 -18.54
CA GLY A 90 12.32 23.66 -18.10
C GLY A 90 13.14 24.29 -19.21
N ASN A 91 13.13 25.62 -19.28
CA ASN A 91 13.95 26.33 -20.26
C ASN A 91 15.42 26.26 -19.85
N GLY A 92 16.30 25.93 -20.80
CA GLY A 92 17.74 25.82 -20.55
C GLY A 92 18.16 24.53 -19.85
N ASP A 93 17.27 23.55 -19.71
CA ASP A 93 17.67 22.20 -19.30
C ASP A 93 18.48 21.55 -20.43
N SER A 94 19.74 21.22 -20.11
CA SER A 94 20.68 20.60 -21.04
C SER A 94 20.57 19.07 -21.09
N ASN A 95 19.83 18.44 -20.17
CA ASN A 95 19.73 16.98 -20.09
C ASN A 95 18.27 16.50 -20.04
N PRO A 96 17.56 16.44 -21.18
CA PRO A 96 16.16 16.00 -21.19
C PRO A 96 15.96 14.52 -20.81
N ALA A 97 17.02 13.71 -20.75
CA ALA A 97 16.91 12.28 -20.48
C ALA A 97 16.55 11.93 -19.02
N ASN A 98 16.64 12.89 -18.09
CA ASN A 98 16.31 12.70 -16.67
C ASN A 98 15.01 13.40 -16.25
N ASN A 99 14.23 13.89 -17.21
CA ASN A 99 13.03 14.67 -16.96
C ASN A 99 11.76 13.82 -16.74
N GLU A 100 11.88 12.50 -16.74
CA GLU A 100 10.73 11.60 -16.60
C GLU A 100 10.94 10.61 -15.46
N GLN A 101 9.95 10.53 -14.57
CA GLN A 101 9.81 9.42 -13.65
C GLN A 101 8.60 8.58 -14.06
N ARG A 102 8.80 7.26 -14.14
CA ARG A 102 7.78 6.27 -14.50
C ARG A 102 7.34 5.45 -13.29
N LYS A 103 6.05 5.11 -13.23
CA LYS A 103 5.49 4.08 -12.34
C LYS A 103 4.51 3.19 -13.09
N ASP A 104 4.82 1.90 -13.10
CA ASP A 104 3.97 0.84 -13.65
C ASP A 104 3.19 0.16 -12.54
N PHE A 105 1.93 -0.17 -12.81
CA PHE A 105 1.04 -0.78 -11.84
C PHE A 105 -0.17 -1.44 -12.50
N ASP A 106 -0.82 -2.30 -11.75
CA ASP A 106 -2.16 -2.82 -12.06
C ASP A 106 -3.21 -2.11 -11.20
N VAL A 107 -4.39 -1.88 -11.77
CA VAL A 107 -5.54 -1.34 -11.04
C VAL A 107 -6.56 -2.45 -10.80
N LYS A 108 -6.64 -2.97 -9.57
CA LYS A 108 -7.42 -4.17 -9.22
C LYS A 108 -8.16 -4.04 -7.88
N ASN A 109 -9.32 -4.67 -7.76
CA ASN A 109 -10.01 -4.87 -6.48
C ASN A 109 -9.37 -6.02 -5.68
N ASN A 110 -8.14 -5.82 -5.23
CA ASN A 110 -7.36 -6.84 -4.54
C ASN A 110 -7.61 -6.79 -3.02
N HIS A 111 -8.26 -7.83 -2.50
CA HIS A 111 -8.51 -8.05 -1.08
C HIS A 111 -7.53 -9.10 -0.59
N SER A 112 -6.74 -8.80 0.44
CA SER A 112 -5.76 -9.74 0.98
C SER A 112 -5.45 -9.38 2.42
N GLY A 113 -5.55 -10.35 3.31
CA GLY A 113 -5.07 -10.27 4.69
C GLY A 113 -3.92 -11.24 4.89
N ILE A 114 -3.01 -10.91 5.80
CA ILE A 114 -1.93 -11.81 6.24
C ILE A 114 -1.92 -11.86 7.77
N SER A 115 -1.54 -13.01 8.33
CA SER A 115 -1.09 -13.08 9.72
C SER A 115 0.33 -12.54 9.81
N VAL A 116 0.60 -11.83 10.90
CA VAL A 116 1.90 -11.24 11.22
C VAL A 116 2.57 -12.02 12.34
N SER A 117 1.80 -12.31 13.38
CA SER A 117 2.22 -13.09 14.55
C SER A 117 1.00 -13.58 15.32
N ASP A 118 1.21 -14.54 16.20
CA ASP A 118 0.21 -14.99 17.15
C ASP A 118 0.85 -15.25 18.53
N THR A 119 0.02 -15.35 19.56
CA THR A 119 0.44 -15.71 20.92
C THR A 119 -0.08 -17.09 21.31
N ILE A 120 -0.20 -18.01 20.35
CA ILE A 120 -0.62 -19.38 20.66
C ILE A 120 0.42 -20.00 21.60
N PRO A 121 0.01 -20.67 22.69
CA PRO A 121 0.97 -21.27 23.60
C PRO A 121 1.83 -22.31 22.88
N SER A 122 3.15 -22.21 23.03
CA SER A 122 4.12 -23.15 22.46
C SER A 122 4.48 -24.25 23.46
N LEU A 123 4.80 -25.43 22.94
CA LEU A 123 5.40 -26.51 23.73
C LEU A 123 6.87 -26.22 23.98
N ASP A 124 7.33 -26.40 25.22
CA ASP A 124 8.76 -26.46 25.51
C ASP A 124 9.37 -27.78 24.96
N PRO A 125 10.68 -27.83 24.66
CA PRO A 125 11.32 -29.03 24.18
C PRO A 125 11.12 -30.22 25.13
N GLY A 126 10.44 -31.27 24.66
CA GLY A 126 10.13 -32.48 25.43
C GLY A 126 8.69 -32.57 25.93
N GLU A 127 7.91 -31.50 25.83
CA GLU A 127 6.48 -31.50 26.17
C GLU A 127 5.64 -32.04 25.00
N THR A 128 4.59 -32.81 25.33
CA THR A 128 3.64 -33.37 24.34
C THR A 128 2.26 -32.70 24.40
N SER A 129 2.03 -31.82 25.37
CA SER A 129 0.76 -31.12 25.56
C SER A 129 0.96 -29.72 26.11
N VAL A 130 0.28 -28.74 25.51
CA VAL A 130 0.22 -27.36 26.02
C VAL A 130 -1.08 -27.25 26.82
N GLY A 131 -0.97 -26.82 28.07
CA GLY A 131 -2.11 -26.66 28.97
C GLY A 131 -2.48 -25.20 29.14
N LEU A 132 -3.77 -24.88 29.05
CA LEU A 132 -4.28 -23.61 29.55
C LEU A 132 -4.31 -23.68 31.09
N THR A 133 -3.62 -22.75 31.75
CA THR A 133 -3.67 -22.62 33.21
C THR A 133 -5.07 -22.16 33.67
N ARG A 134 -5.38 -22.26 34.97
CA ARG A 134 -6.61 -21.66 35.54
C ARG A 134 -6.62 -20.13 35.60
N ASN A 135 -5.54 -19.48 35.17
CA ASN A 135 -5.46 -18.03 35.06
C ASN A 135 -6.01 -17.56 33.72
N VAL A 136 -6.46 -16.30 33.66
CA VAL A 136 -6.85 -15.65 32.40
C VAL A 136 -5.65 -15.66 31.45
N GLN A 137 -5.84 -16.19 30.25
CA GLN A 137 -4.87 -16.20 29.16
C GLN A 137 -5.40 -15.30 28.04
N THR A 138 -4.51 -14.51 27.45
CA THR A 138 -4.83 -13.68 26.29
C THR A 138 -4.22 -14.32 25.06
N ILE A 139 -5.06 -14.66 24.10
CA ILE A 139 -4.66 -15.21 22.80
C ILE A 139 -4.94 -14.13 21.77
N ASN A 140 -3.89 -13.70 21.07
CA ASN A 140 -3.98 -12.69 20.04
C ASN A 140 -3.50 -13.28 18.72
N ALA A 141 -4.21 -12.95 17.65
CA ALA A 141 -3.71 -13.08 16.29
C ALA A 141 -3.51 -11.69 15.70
N SER A 142 -2.26 -11.30 15.45
CA SER A 142 -1.95 -10.04 14.79
C SER A 142 -2.07 -10.24 13.28
N VAL A 143 -2.95 -9.48 12.65
CA VAL A 143 -3.24 -9.56 11.22
C VAL A 143 -3.09 -8.21 10.56
N ARG A 144 -2.79 -8.19 9.26
CA ARG A 144 -2.62 -6.95 8.50
C ARG A 144 -3.29 -7.06 7.14
N ASN A 145 -3.85 -5.95 6.67
CA ASN A 145 -4.30 -5.83 5.28
C ASN A 145 -3.09 -5.79 4.34
N ASN A 146 -2.94 -6.80 3.50
CA ASN A 146 -1.94 -6.89 2.44
C ASN A 146 -2.56 -6.70 1.05
N GLY A 147 -3.74 -6.09 0.99
CA GLY A 147 -4.46 -5.72 -0.21
C GLY A 147 -4.62 -4.21 -0.36
N VAL A 148 -5.45 -3.81 -1.31
CA VAL A 148 -5.76 -2.40 -1.61
C VAL A 148 -7.17 -2.01 -1.18
N LYS A 149 -8.02 -2.97 -0.83
CA LYS A 149 -9.37 -2.74 -0.29
C LYS A 149 -9.39 -3.02 1.20
N ASN A 150 -10.17 -2.25 1.95
CA ASN A 150 -10.48 -2.58 3.33
C ASN A 150 -11.11 -3.97 3.43
N ILE A 151 -10.69 -4.74 4.42
CA ILE A 151 -11.22 -6.09 4.69
C ILE A 151 -11.64 -6.20 6.14
N SER A 152 -12.57 -7.12 6.41
CA SER A 152 -12.93 -7.51 7.77
C SER A 152 -12.16 -8.77 8.16
N ALA A 153 -11.74 -8.84 9.41
CA ALA A 153 -11.05 -10.00 9.99
C ALA A 153 -11.70 -10.40 11.31
N VAL A 154 -11.76 -11.70 11.56
CA VAL A 154 -12.27 -12.32 12.79
C VAL A 154 -11.34 -13.49 13.10
N MET A 155 -10.93 -13.63 14.37
CA MET A 155 -10.21 -14.80 14.84
C MET A 155 -11.22 -15.84 15.29
N GLN A 156 -11.07 -17.06 14.77
CA GLN A 156 -11.78 -18.24 15.28
C GLN A 156 -10.79 -19.07 16.08
N MET A 157 -11.17 -19.43 17.30
CA MET A 157 -10.43 -20.36 18.14
C MET A 157 -11.29 -21.58 18.42
N THR A 158 -10.73 -22.77 18.22
CA THR A 158 -11.36 -24.04 18.54
C THR A 158 -10.53 -24.75 19.61
N LEU A 159 -11.16 -25.04 20.76
CA LEU A 159 -10.59 -25.84 21.83
C LEU A 159 -11.24 -27.21 21.79
N SER A 160 -10.46 -28.28 21.64
CA SER A 160 -10.95 -29.66 21.61
C SER A 160 -10.42 -30.46 22.80
N GLU A 161 -11.26 -31.31 23.39
CA GLU A 161 -10.82 -32.22 24.43
C GLU A 161 -9.87 -33.27 23.85
N GLN A 162 -8.69 -33.43 24.46
CA GLN A 162 -7.66 -34.33 23.95
C GLN A 162 -8.14 -35.80 23.88
N ALA A 163 -8.87 -36.26 24.89
CA ALA A 163 -9.37 -37.64 24.97
C ALA A 163 -10.64 -37.87 24.14
N ALA A 164 -11.32 -36.81 23.70
CA ALA A 164 -12.54 -36.87 22.90
C ALA A 164 -12.62 -35.65 21.96
N PRO A 165 -11.84 -35.61 20.85
CA PRO A 165 -11.73 -34.41 20.00
C PRO A 165 -13.03 -33.94 19.35
N SER A 166 -14.05 -34.79 19.30
CA SER A 166 -15.42 -34.44 18.89
C SER A 166 -16.11 -33.51 19.88
N ASN A 167 -15.68 -33.47 21.15
CA ASN A 167 -16.09 -32.49 22.12
C ASN A 167 -15.20 -31.25 21.97
N SER A 168 -15.80 -30.16 21.47
CA SER A 168 -15.07 -28.93 21.20
C SER A 168 -15.89 -27.69 21.54
N PHE A 169 -15.18 -26.63 21.89
CA PHE A 169 -15.70 -25.30 22.13
C PHE A 169 -15.11 -24.35 21.08
N VAL A 170 -15.97 -23.52 20.47
CA VAL A 170 -15.56 -22.54 19.46
C VAL A 170 -15.81 -21.14 20.00
N TYR A 171 -14.81 -20.28 19.87
CA TYR A 171 -14.86 -18.86 20.18
C TYR A 171 -14.56 -18.04 18.92
N TYR A 172 -15.23 -16.91 18.79
CA TYR A 172 -14.94 -15.90 17.77
C TYR A 172 -14.62 -14.57 18.46
N SER A 173 -13.57 -13.90 18.01
CA SER A 173 -13.30 -12.52 18.40
C SER A 173 -14.36 -11.57 17.84
N ASN A 174 -14.27 -10.30 18.22
CA ASN A 174 -14.96 -9.24 17.49
C ASN A 174 -14.46 -9.15 16.03
N THR A 175 -15.31 -8.57 15.16
CA THR A 175 -14.91 -8.23 13.80
C THR A 175 -14.09 -6.96 13.79
N GLU A 176 -12.89 -7.04 13.23
CA GLU A 176 -12.01 -5.91 13.05
C GLU A 176 -11.92 -5.51 11.58
N THR A 177 -12.04 -4.22 11.30
CA THR A 177 -11.75 -3.68 9.95
C THR A 177 -10.26 -3.40 9.81
N LEU A 178 -9.62 -4.07 8.86
CA LEU A 178 -8.24 -3.83 8.47
C LEU A 178 -8.21 -2.84 7.30
N GLN A 179 -7.74 -1.63 7.58
CA GLN A 179 -7.61 -0.58 6.57
C GLN A 179 -6.52 -0.95 5.56
N SER A 180 -6.75 -0.67 4.27
CA SER A 180 -5.70 -0.76 3.26
C SER A 180 -4.63 0.31 3.49
N GLY A 181 -3.41 0.00 3.09
CA GLY A 181 -2.30 0.94 3.09
C GLY A 181 -2.16 1.65 1.75
N SER A 182 -1.16 2.52 1.67
CA SER A 182 -0.68 3.11 0.42
C SER A 182 0.82 2.86 0.26
N LEU A 183 1.36 3.09 -0.93
CA LEU A 183 2.81 3.07 -1.17
C LEU A 183 3.58 4.09 -0.32
N PHE A 184 2.93 5.18 0.11
CA PHE A 184 3.55 6.19 0.96
C PHE A 184 3.45 5.85 2.45
N ALA A 185 2.31 5.27 2.86
CA ALA A 185 2.02 4.91 4.24
C ALA A 185 1.43 3.49 4.27
N PRO A 186 2.23 2.46 4.60
CA PRO A 186 1.79 1.07 4.57
C PRO A 186 0.71 0.79 5.63
N SER A 187 -0.04 -0.27 5.43
CA SER A 187 -1.03 -0.73 6.40
C SER A 187 -0.35 -1.15 7.71
N SER A 188 -1.08 -0.98 8.82
CA SER A 188 -0.62 -1.37 10.16
C SER A 188 -1.27 -2.68 10.60
N PRO A 189 -0.56 -3.55 11.34
CA PRO A 189 -1.17 -4.72 11.97
C PRO A 189 -2.25 -4.33 12.97
N LYS A 190 -3.20 -5.23 13.19
CA LYS A 190 -4.25 -5.14 14.19
C LYS A 190 -4.43 -6.48 14.87
N ASP A 191 -4.54 -6.46 16.18
CA ASP A 191 -4.73 -7.67 16.97
C ASP A 191 -6.20 -8.05 17.02
N LEU A 192 -6.46 -9.33 16.79
CA LEU A 192 -7.74 -9.98 17.03
C LEU A 192 -7.62 -10.68 18.38
N THR A 193 -8.49 -10.31 19.32
CA THR A 193 -8.48 -10.77 20.72
C THR A 193 -9.82 -11.36 21.11
#